data_AF-A0A819CQ61-F1
#
_entry.id   AF-A0A819CQ61-F1
#
_cell.length_a   1.000
_cell.length_b   1.000
_cell.length_c   1.000
_cell.angle_alpha   90.00
_cell.angle_beta   90.00
_cell.angle_gamma   90.00
#
_symmetry.space_group_name_H-M   'P 1'
#
loop_
_entity.id
_entity.type
_entity.pdbx_description
1 polymer ?
#
loop_
_entity_poly.entity_id
_entity_poly.type
_entity_poly.pdbx_seq_one_letter_code
_entity_poly.pdbx_strand_id
1 'polypeptide(L)'
;MDLQALQMCKASMGMVVTIHSVITKRTFSAVIFAVYADDLLEIATGIFTRQGSSTNEGIIVTYLREILKVLVIGFRRYPTLAAIHIDTPFSLICASLYTCRYIFLQHKINILSLNNRRVFMIFLYFNIFLDAFLGLLAAFIRLIKSTIGGIVYMCRLDYSPLGRKLETSDSGFSAYCGFIHVECAHRHPVLLCFISHLLRDHLYKQSFKHWSKARRKWALAIFLVNNPKLVNRRKQFLNRSTKNEVKITLIERKNGNKTDITSLSTVSHRSSIGLQLALDDLSVREQF
;
A
#
# COMPACT_ATOMS: atom_id res chain seq x y z
N MET A 1 -70.11 6.38 -27.44
CA MET A 1 -68.70 5.92 -27.49
C MET A 1 -67.72 7.08 -27.66
N ASP A 2 -68.18 8.33 -27.83
CA ASP A 2 -67.31 9.45 -28.23
C ASP A 2 -66.60 10.21 -27.09
N LEU A 3 -67.04 10.05 -25.84
CA LEU A 3 -66.47 10.80 -24.71
C LEU A 3 -65.09 10.29 -24.28
N GLN A 4 -64.84 8.98 -24.39
CA GLN A 4 -63.53 8.38 -24.08
C GLN A 4 -62.48 8.70 -25.16
N ALA A 5 -62.86 8.78 -26.43
CA ALA A 5 -61.96 9.15 -27.52
C ALA A 5 -61.49 10.61 -27.40
N LEU A 6 -62.39 11.52 -27.01
CA LEU A 6 -62.08 12.93 -26.82
C LEU A 6 -61.14 13.18 -25.61
N GLN A 7 -61.31 12.42 -24.51
CA GLN A 7 -60.41 12.48 -23.36
C GLN A 7 -59.01 11.95 -23.67
N MET A 8 -58.91 10.85 -24.43
CA MET A 8 -57.62 10.30 -24.89
C MET A 8 -56.87 11.28 -25.80
N CYS A 9 -57.59 11.97 -26.70
CA CYS A 9 -56.99 12.94 -27.62
C CYS A 9 -56.49 14.20 -26.90
N LYS A 10 -57.22 14.69 -25.87
CA LYS A 10 -56.82 15.85 -25.07
C LYS A 10 -55.60 15.56 -24.17
N ALA A 11 -55.49 14.33 -23.65
CA ALA A 11 -54.32 13.87 -22.89
C ALA A 11 -53.05 13.74 -23.77
N SER A 12 -53.19 13.20 -24.98
CA SER A 12 -52.11 13.12 -25.97
C SER A 12 -51.59 14.51 -26.35
N MET A 13 -52.50 15.44 -26.68
CA MET A 13 -52.13 16.80 -27.10
C MET A 13 -51.50 17.61 -25.97
N GLY A 14 -51.97 17.47 -24.74
CA GLY A 14 -51.35 18.09 -23.55
C GLY A 14 -49.94 17.54 -23.27
N MET A 15 -49.73 16.24 -23.48
CA MET A 15 -48.43 15.60 -23.29
C MET A 15 -47.42 16.04 -24.36
N VAL A 16 -47.84 16.16 -25.63
CA VAL A 16 -46.99 16.66 -26.74
C VAL A 16 -46.56 18.11 -26.51
N VAL A 17 -47.47 18.99 -26.04
CA VAL A 17 -47.15 20.40 -25.73
C VAL A 17 -46.17 20.51 -24.56
N THR A 18 -46.32 19.66 -23.55
CA THR A 18 -45.42 19.63 -22.37
C THR A 18 -44.02 19.17 -22.77
N ILE A 19 -43.91 18.13 -23.62
CA ILE A 19 -42.63 17.64 -24.15
C ILE A 19 -41.94 18.72 -24.99
N HIS A 20 -42.67 19.43 -25.85
CA HIS A 20 -42.11 20.47 -26.70
C HIS A 20 -41.59 21.69 -25.89
N SER A 21 -42.30 22.08 -24.83
CA SER A 21 -41.88 23.14 -23.89
C SER A 21 -40.63 22.77 -23.08
N VAL A 22 -40.52 21.49 -22.67
CA VAL A 22 -39.33 20.99 -21.97
C VAL A 22 -38.12 20.94 -22.90
N ILE A 23 -38.29 20.54 -24.16
CA ILE A 23 -37.22 20.50 -25.16
C ILE A 23 -36.71 21.91 -25.49
N THR A 24 -37.58 22.92 -25.63
CA THR A 24 -37.16 24.30 -25.94
C THR A 24 -36.40 24.97 -24.78
N LYS A 25 -36.71 24.64 -23.52
CA LYS A 25 -35.92 25.10 -22.36
C LYS A 25 -34.54 24.41 -22.30
N ARG A 26 -34.45 23.15 -22.75
CA ARG A 26 -33.19 22.36 -22.78
C ARG A 26 -32.23 22.84 -23.87
N THR A 27 -32.73 23.20 -25.04
CA THR A 27 -31.88 23.78 -26.11
C THR A 27 -31.34 25.15 -25.72
N PHE A 28 -32.11 25.97 -24.99
CA PHE A 28 -31.66 27.27 -24.49
C PHE A 28 -30.53 27.15 -23.46
N SER A 29 -30.62 26.19 -22.52
CA SER A 29 -29.53 25.91 -21.57
C SER A 29 -28.26 25.40 -22.25
N ALA A 30 -28.39 24.58 -23.30
CA ALA A 30 -27.26 24.11 -24.09
C ALA A 30 -26.58 25.26 -24.86
N VAL A 31 -27.37 26.20 -25.41
CA VAL A 31 -26.85 27.40 -26.07
C VAL A 31 -26.15 28.31 -25.06
N ILE A 32 -26.73 28.54 -23.88
CA ILE A 32 -26.08 29.33 -22.82
C ILE A 32 -24.75 28.69 -22.40
N PHE A 33 -24.71 27.37 -22.20
CA PHE A 33 -23.47 26.68 -21.86
C PHE A 33 -22.43 26.74 -22.99
N ALA A 34 -22.88 26.68 -24.26
CA ALA A 34 -21.99 26.84 -25.40
C ALA A 34 -21.39 28.26 -25.48
N VAL A 35 -22.20 29.29 -25.19
CA VAL A 35 -21.73 30.69 -25.10
C VAL A 35 -20.73 30.87 -23.96
N TYR A 36 -21.05 30.40 -22.75
CA TYR A 36 -20.10 30.46 -21.63
C TYR A 36 -18.82 29.65 -21.88
N ALA A 37 -18.91 28.53 -22.60
CA ALA A 37 -17.76 27.72 -22.96
C ALA A 37 -16.88 28.39 -24.03
N ASP A 38 -17.46 29.12 -24.98
CA ASP A 38 -16.72 29.95 -25.94
C ASP A 38 -16.01 31.11 -25.23
N ASP A 39 -16.69 31.80 -24.31
CA ASP A 39 -16.06 32.85 -23.49
C ASP A 39 -14.90 32.30 -22.64
N LEU A 40 -15.07 31.11 -22.07
CA LEU A 40 -14.05 30.45 -21.25
C LEU A 40 -12.87 29.91 -22.09
N LEU A 41 -13.14 29.49 -23.33
CA LEU A 41 -12.12 29.11 -24.30
C LEU A 41 -11.35 30.33 -24.81
N GLU A 42 -12.00 31.47 -25.01
CA GLU A 42 -11.36 32.74 -25.35
C GLU A 42 -10.46 33.24 -24.23
N ILE A 43 -10.92 33.13 -22.97
CA ILE A 43 -10.11 33.44 -21.79
C ILE A 43 -8.93 32.46 -21.65
N ALA A 44 -9.16 31.15 -21.83
CA ALA A 44 -8.10 30.15 -21.75
C ALA A 44 -7.05 30.36 -22.85
N THR A 45 -7.48 30.51 -24.11
CA THR A 45 -6.58 30.78 -25.22
C THR A 45 -5.84 32.11 -25.04
N GLY A 46 -6.49 33.14 -24.50
CA GLY A 46 -5.90 34.45 -24.16
C GLY A 46 -4.85 34.39 -23.04
N ILE A 47 -5.08 33.60 -21.98
CA ILE A 47 -4.08 33.37 -20.92
C ILE A 47 -2.87 32.64 -21.48
N PHE A 48 -3.10 31.61 -22.31
CA PHE A 48 -2.03 30.82 -22.90
C PHE A 48 -1.23 31.60 -23.96
N THR A 49 -1.83 32.46 -24.77
CA THR A 49 -1.12 33.31 -25.73
C THR A 49 -0.37 34.46 -25.06
N ARG A 50 -0.90 35.03 -23.97
CA ARG A 50 -0.24 36.10 -23.22
C ARG A 50 1.04 35.66 -22.51
N GLN A 51 1.23 34.35 -22.30
CA GLN A 51 2.43 33.78 -21.69
C GLN A 51 3.53 33.40 -22.70
N GLY A 52 3.28 33.52 -24.00
CA GLY A 52 4.20 33.12 -25.08
C GLY A 52 4.79 34.29 -25.87
N SER A 53 5.59 35.13 -25.20
CA SER A 53 6.55 36.03 -25.87
C SER A 53 7.97 35.83 -25.30
N SER A 54 8.31 34.57 -25.02
CA SER A 54 9.69 34.17 -24.77
C SER A 54 10.06 33.15 -25.85
N THR A 55 11.06 33.49 -26.65
CA THR A 55 11.48 32.83 -27.89
C THR A 55 12.03 31.40 -27.72
N ASN A 56 11.90 30.79 -26.54
CA ASN A 56 12.44 29.48 -26.19
C ASN A 56 11.39 28.57 -25.53
N GLU A 57 10.14 28.53 -26.03
CA GLU A 57 9.19 27.50 -25.59
C GLU A 57 9.64 26.12 -26.10
N GLY A 58 10.06 25.25 -25.18
CA GLY A 58 10.51 23.90 -25.52
C GLY A 58 9.43 23.10 -26.23
N ILE A 59 9.86 22.19 -27.11
CA ILE A 59 9.02 21.27 -27.91
C ILE A 59 7.95 20.55 -27.06
N ILE A 60 8.27 20.24 -25.80
CA ILE A 60 7.35 19.56 -24.87
C ILE A 60 6.17 20.47 -24.49
N VAL A 61 6.42 21.77 -24.30
CA VAL A 61 5.39 22.75 -23.90
C VAL A 61 4.42 23.01 -25.06
N THR A 62 4.92 22.99 -26.30
CA THR A 62 4.06 23.14 -27.49
C THR A 62 3.15 21.93 -27.68
N TYR A 63 3.66 20.70 -27.50
CA TYR A 63 2.80 19.51 -27.53
C TYR A 63 1.78 19.47 -26.38
N LEU A 64 2.18 19.85 -25.16
CA LEU A 64 1.28 19.92 -24.01
C LEU A 64 0.13 20.92 -24.28
N ARG A 65 0.46 22.07 -24.87
CA ARG A 65 -0.50 23.12 -25.26
C ARG A 65 -1.49 22.60 -26.31
N GLU A 66 -1.01 21.91 -27.35
CA GLU A 66 -1.89 21.35 -28.38
C GLU A 66 -2.80 20.23 -27.83
N ILE A 67 -2.28 19.37 -26.94
CA ILE A 67 -3.10 18.34 -26.26
C ILE A 67 -4.17 19.00 -25.38
N LEU A 68 -3.83 20.06 -24.65
CA LEU A 68 -4.77 20.80 -23.82
C LEU A 68 -5.87 21.47 -24.67
N LYS A 69 -5.52 22.06 -25.81
CA LYS A 69 -6.51 22.61 -26.76
C LYS A 69 -7.47 21.54 -27.26
N VAL A 70 -6.97 20.37 -27.65
CA VAL A 70 -7.80 19.24 -28.10
C VAL A 70 -8.71 18.75 -26.96
N LEU A 71 -8.22 18.71 -25.72
CA LEU A 71 -9.01 18.36 -24.54
C LEU A 71 -10.15 19.37 -24.29
N VAL A 72 -9.88 20.68 -24.41
CA VAL A 72 -10.88 21.74 -24.20
C VAL A 72 -11.89 21.80 -25.37
N ILE A 73 -11.47 21.52 -26.60
CA ILE A 73 -12.39 21.36 -27.74
C ILE A 73 -13.28 20.12 -27.56
N GLY A 74 -12.73 19.04 -26.98
CA GLY A 74 -13.50 17.87 -26.54
C GLY A 74 -14.52 18.21 -25.45
N PHE A 75 -14.13 19.05 -24.48
CA PHE A 75 -15.02 19.60 -23.46
C PHE A 75 -16.16 20.44 -24.05
N ARG A 76 -15.95 21.14 -25.18
CA ARG A 76 -17.02 21.87 -25.90
C ARG A 76 -18.09 20.96 -26.50
N ARG A 77 -17.70 19.81 -27.07
CA ARG A 77 -18.60 18.91 -27.83
C ARG A 77 -19.39 17.93 -26.96
N TYR A 78 -18.95 17.71 -25.73
CA TYR A 78 -19.55 16.71 -24.83
C TYR A 78 -20.87 17.18 -24.15
N PRO A 79 -21.00 18.42 -23.63
CA PRO A 79 -22.25 18.97 -23.11
C PRO A 79 -23.33 19.10 -24.17
N THR A 80 -22.94 19.38 -25.43
CA THR A 80 -23.88 19.44 -26.55
C THR A 80 -24.46 18.08 -26.93
N LEU A 81 -23.73 16.97 -26.71
CA LEU A 81 -24.28 15.61 -26.83
C LEU A 81 -25.09 15.20 -25.59
N ALA A 82 -24.64 15.59 -24.40
CA ALA A 82 -25.33 15.30 -23.14
C ALA A 82 -26.69 16.02 -23.02
N ALA A 83 -26.78 17.27 -23.49
CA ALA A 83 -27.99 18.08 -23.47
C ALA A 83 -29.11 17.51 -24.37
N ILE A 84 -28.77 16.68 -25.35
CA ILE A 84 -29.77 15.99 -26.20
C ILE A 84 -30.42 14.83 -25.46
N HIS A 85 -29.83 14.30 -24.37
CA HIS A 85 -30.40 13.10 -23.74
C HIS A 85 -30.45 13.01 -22.21
N ILE A 86 -29.66 13.71 -21.38
CA ILE A 86 -29.70 13.50 -19.91
C ILE A 86 -29.28 14.75 -19.10
N ASP A 87 -30.08 15.07 -18.06
CA ASP A 87 -30.07 16.32 -17.29
C ASP A 87 -28.81 16.59 -16.40
N THR A 88 -27.83 15.68 -16.26
CA THR A 88 -26.57 15.96 -15.51
C THR A 88 -25.37 15.11 -16.00
N PRO A 89 -24.12 15.64 -15.98
CA PRO A 89 -22.92 14.87 -16.34
C PRO A 89 -22.68 13.66 -15.41
N PHE A 90 -23.11 13.77 -14.15
CA PHE A 90 -23.13 12.67 -13.18
C PHE A 90 -24.08 11.54 -13.61
N SER A 91 -25.24 11.88 -14.18
CA SER A 91 -26.18 10.87 -14.66
C SER A 91 -25.65 10.11 -15.88
N LEU A 92 -24.77 10.70 -16.70
CA LEU A 92 -24.08 10.02 -17.79
C LEU A 92 -23.06 9.00 -17.27
N ILE A 93 -22.31 9.35 -16.23
CA ILE A 93 -21.37 8.43 -15.55
C ILE A 93 -22.15 7.31 -14.83
N CYS A 94 -23.26 7.64 -14.17
CA CYS A 94 -24.12 6.64 -13.56
C CYS A 94 -24.75 5.71 -14.61
N ALA A 95 -25.18 6.25 -15.75
CA ALA A 95 -25.74 5.47 -16.86
C ALA A 95 -24.69 4.57 -17.52
N SER A 96 -23.44 5.01 -17.67
CA SER A 96 -22.35 4.17 -18.21
C SER A 96 -21.98 3.05 -17.24
N LEU A 97 -21.89 3.33 -15.93
CA LEU A 97 -21.69 2.31 -14.90
C LEU A 97 -22.86 1.31 -14.85
N TYR A 98 -24.10 1.80 -14.98
CA TYR A 98 -25.29 0.97 -15.02
C TYR A 98 -25.30 0.05 -16.25
N THR A 99 -25.02 0.60 -17.43
CA THR A 99 -24.89 -0.15 -18.69
C THR A 99 -23.81 -1.23 -18.56
N CYS A 100 -22.63 -0.88 -18.01
CA CYS A 100 -21.56 -1.85 -17.79
C CYS A 100 -21.96 -2.99 -16.85
N ARG A 101 -22.68 -2.70 -15.77
CA ARG A 101 -23.06 -3.69 -14.76
C ARG A 101 -24.22 -4.60 -15.20
N TYR A 102 -25.17 -4.09 -15.98
CA TYR A 102 -26.39 -4.82 -16.34
C TYR A 102 -26.39 -5.38 -17.76
N ILE A 103 -25.72 -4.73 -18.72
CA ILE A 103 -25.75 -5.12 -20.14
C ILE A 103 -24.51 -5.94 -20.51
N PHE A 104 -23.32 -5.54 -20.03
CA PHE A 104 -22.06 -6.19 -20.44
C PHE A 104 -21.58 -7.27 -19.47
N LEU A 105 -21.90 -7.15 -18.17
CA LEU A 105 -21.45 -8.11 -17.18
C LEU A 105 -22.39 -9.32 -17.10
N GLN A 106 -21.87 -10.51 -17.41
CA GLN A 106 -22.64 -11.75 -17.35
C GLN A 106 -22.90 -12.16 -15.89
N HIS A 107 -24.16 -12.21 -15.46
CA HIS A 107 -24.56 -12.50 -14.07
C HIS A 107 -24.46 -13.99 -13.66
N LYS A 108 -23.58 -14.79 -14.28
CA LYS A 108 -23.46 -16.23 -13.98
C LYS A 108 -22.07 -16.59 -13.43
N ILE A 109 -22.06 -16.91 -12.13
CA ILE A 109 -21.14 -17.75 -11.33
C ILE A 109 -19.63 -17.53 -11.59
N ASN A 110 -18.99 -16.82 -10.66
CA ASN A 110 -17.55 -16.82 -10.30
C ASN A 110 -16.48 -16.66 -11.39
N ILE A 111 -16.86 -16.38 -12.64
CA ILE A 111 -15.93 -15.99 -13.71
C ILE A 111 -16.38 -14.65 -14.30
N LEU A 112 -15.48 -13.67 -14.32
CA LEU A 112 -15.69 -12.35 -14.91
C LEU A 112 -15.72 -12.48 -16.44
N SER A 113 -16.87 -12.90 -16.98
CA SER A 113 -17.11 -13.03 -18.43
C SER A 113 -17.94 -11.85 -18.95
N LEU A 114 -17.54 -11.31 -20.10
CA LEU A 114 -18.25 -10.23 -20.79
C LEU A 114 -19.25 -10.81 -21.80
N ASN A 115 -20.51 -10.36 -21.72
CA ASN A 115 -21.51 -10.66 -22.74
C ASN A 115 -21.40 -9.65 -23.91
N ASN A 116 -21.64 -10.13 -25.14
CA ASN A 116 -21.64 -9.32 -26.36
C ASN A 116 -20.44 -8.36 -26.54
N ARG A 117 -19.23 -8.94 -26.63
CA ARG A 117 -17.96 -8.22 -26.78
C ARG A 117 -17.95 -7.16 -27.89
N ARG A 118 -18.67 -7.35 -29.01
CA ARG A 118 -18.68 -6.41 -30.14
C ARG A 118 -19.34 -5.08 -29.79
N VAL A 119 -20.49 -5.12 -29.10
CA VAL A 119 -21.20 -3.90 -28.67
C VAL A 119 -20.41 -3.16 -27.60
N PHE A 120 -19.74 -3.89 -26.71
CA PHE A 120 -18.83 -3.28 -25.74
C PHE A 120 -17.67 -2.52 -26.40
N MET A 121 -17.07 -3.05 -27.47
CA MET A 121 -15.99 -2.35 -28.18
C MET A 121 -16.47 -1.07 -28.88
N ILE A 122 -17.67 -1.07 -29.45
CA ILE A 122 -18.29 0.13 -30.05
C ILE A 122 -18.58 1.17 -28.97
N PHE A 123 -19.13 0.74 -27.83
CA PHE A 123 -19.38 1.60 -26.68
C PHE A 123 -18.09 2.22 -26.13
N LEU A 124 -17.01 1.44 -26.01
CA LEU A 124 -15.70 1.94 -25.57
C LEU A 124 -15.11 2.94 -26.56
N TYR A 125 -15.25 2.68 -27.87
CA TYR A 125 -14.77 3.59 -28.92
C TYR A 125 -15.42 4.97 -28.81
N PHE A 126 -16.73 5.04 -28.56
CA PHE A 126 -17.42 6.33 -28.36
C PHE A 126 -17.06 7.01 -27.04
N ASN A 127 -16.76 6.25 -25.97
CA ASN A 127 -16.43 6.80 -24.66
C ASN A 127 -14.95 7.13 -24.43
N ILE A 128 -14.07 6.88 -25.40
CA ILE A 128 -12.62 7.09 -25.25
C ILE A 128 -12.24 8.52 -24.81
N PHE A 129 -12.92 9.54 -25.35
CA PHE A 129 -12.66 10.94 -24.99
C PHE A 129 -13.12 11.27 -23.55
N LEU A 130 -14.23 10.67 -23.11
CA LEU A 130 -14.75 10.80 -21.76
C LEU A 130 -13.82 10.12 -20.76
N ASP A 131 -13.39 8.90 -21.06
CA ASP A 131 -12.48 8.13 -20.21
C ASP A 131 -11.11 8.81 -20.10
N ALA A 132 -10.61 9.41 -21.19
CA ALA A 132 -9.37 10.21 -21.16
C ALA A 132 -9.50 11.44 -20.25
N PHE A 133 -10.64 12.14 -20.30
CA PHE A 133 -10.90 13.28 -19.43
C PHE A 133 -11.07 12.88 -17.97
N LEU A 134 -11.85 11.83 -17.69
CA LEU A 134 -11.99 11.27 -16.34
C LEU A 134 -10.65 10.78 -15.79
N GLY A 135 -9.80 10.21 -16.64
CA GLY A 135 -8.44 9.81 -16.30
C GLY A 135 -7.57 11.00 -15.87
N LEU A 136 -7.67 12.12 -16.58
CA LEU A 136 -6.97 13.36 -16.24
C LEU A 136 -7.50 13.96 -14.92
N LEU A 137 -8.82 14.03 -14.73
CA LEU A 137 -9.41 14.49 -13.46
C LEU A 137 -9.02 13.58 -12.29
N ALA A 138 -9.03 12.26 -12.50
CA ALA A 138 -8.61 11.28 -11.50
C ALA A 138 -7.12 11.43 -11.15
N ALA A 139 -6.26 11.77 -12.12
CA ALA A 139 -4.86 12.09 -11.87
C ALA A 139 -4.70 13.35 -11.00
N PHE A 140 -5.46 14.41 -11.25
CA PHE A 140 -5.46 15.60 -10.40
C PHE A 140 -5.95 15.30 -8.98
N ILE A 141 -7.05 14.56 -8.84
CA ILE A 141 -7.54 14.13 -7.51
C ILE A 141 -6.50 13.26 -6.79
N ARG A 142 -5.78 12.40 -7.51
CA ARG A 142 -4.69 11.57 -6.96
C ARG A 142 -3.54 12.43 -6.46
N LEU A 143 -3.14 13.48 -7.19
CA LEU A 143 -2.11 14.42 -6.75
C LEU A 143 -2.54 15.12 -5.46
N ILE A 144 -3.75 15.67 -5.41
CA ILE A 144 -4.29 16.35 -4.22
C ILE A 144 -4.30 15.40 -3.01
N LYS A 145 -4.82 14.17 -3.18
CA LYS A 145 -4.83 13.15 -2.11
C LYS A 145 -3.43 12.79 -1.64
N SER A 146 -2.47 12.67 -2.57
CA SER A 146 -1.07 12.38 -2.24
C SER A 146 -0.42 13.49 -1.44
N THR A 147 -0.66 14.76 -1.80
CA THR A 147 -0.12 15.92 -1.07
C THR A 147 -0.70 16.02 0.33
N ILE A 148 -2.03 15.89 0.48
CA ILE A 148 -2.69 15.91 1.79
C ILE A 148 -2.20 14.74 2.66
N GLY A 149 -2.13 13.53 2.09
CA GLY A 149 -1.58 12.37 2.78
C GLY A 149 -0.13 12.60 3.21
N GLY A 150 0.71 13.13 2.32
CA GLY A 150 2.08 13.51 2.63
C GLY A 150 2.17 14.44 3.84
N ILE A 151 1.42 15.55 3.84
CA ILE A 151 1.46 16.52 4.95
C ILE A 151 1.07 15.87 6.30
N VAL A 152 0.01 15.06 6.32
CA VAL A 152 -0.46 14.39 7.55
C VAL A 152 0.54 13.36 8.06
N TYR A 153 1.13 12.56 7.17
CA TYR A 153 2.06 11.49 7.54
C TYR A 153 3.49 11.98 7.78
N MET A 154 3.88 13.15 7.28
CA MET A 154 5.22 13.72 7.51
C MET A 154 5.54 13.94 9.00
N CYS A 155 4.52 14.20 9.84
CA CYS A 155 4.73 14.35 11.28
C CYS A 155 4.94 13.02 12.02
N ARG A 156 4.70 11.86 11.38
CA ARG A 156 4.73 10.55 12.03
C ARG A 156 5.79 9.65 11.41
N LEU A 157 6.82 9.28 12.19
CA LEU A 157 7.91 8.42 11.72
C LEU A 157 7.55 6.92 11.59
N ASP A 158 6.41 6.50 12.13
CA ASP A 158 5.98 5.10 12.09
C ASP A 158 5.59 4.62 10.67
N TYR A 159 5.43 5.53 9.71
CA TYR A 159 4.96 5.21 8.36
C TYR A 159 5.78 5.94 7.30
N SER A 160 6.28 5.21 6.30
CA SER A 160 6.94 5.83 5.15
C SER A 160 5.89 6.33 4.14
N PRO A 161 5.91 7.62 3.74
CA PRO A 161 5.05 8.13 2.68
C PRO A 161 5.46 7.59 1.29
N LEU A 162 6.61 6.94 1.18
CA LEU A 162 7.09 6.29 -0.03
C LEU A 162 6.46 4.89 -0.19
N GLY A 163 6.36 4.41 -1.43
CA GLY A 163 5.83 3.07 -1.70
C GLY A 163 6.73 1.96 -1.14
N ARG A 164 6.19 0.74 -0.97
CA ARG A 164 6.86 -0.40 -0.31
C ARG A 164 8.29 -0.70 -0.76
N LYS A 165 8.59 -0.52 -2.04
CA LYS A 165 9.94 -0.77 -2.59
C LYS A 165 10.95 0.33 -2.28
N LEU A 166 10.47 1.50 -1.86
CA LEU A 166 11.26 2.70 -1.57
C LEU A 166 11.19 3.09 -0.08
N GLU A 167 10.60 2.26 0.79
CA GLU A 167 10.56 2.48 2.24
C GLU A 167 11.97 2.63 2.83
N THR A 168 12.97 1.92 2.29
CA THR A 168 14.37 2.04 2.73
C THR A 168 15.05 3.33 2.29
N SER A 169 14.49 4.04 1.31
CA SER A 169 15.00 5.34 0.89
C SER A 169 14.60 6.46 1.85
N ASP A 170 13.61 6.21 2.69
CA ASP A 170 13.15 7.13 3.72
C ASP A 170 14.03 7.00 4.97
N SER A 171 14.87 8.00 5.21
CA SER A 171 15.76 8.01 6.36
C SER A 171 15.02 8.06 7.69
N GLY A 172 13.85 8.71 7.74
CA GLY A 172 13.04 8.82 8.96
C GLY A 172 12.48 7.47 9.38
N PHE A 173 11.81 6.78 8.45
CA PHE A 173 11.27 5.44 8.70
C PHE A 173 12.36 4.41 8.98
N SER A 174 13.50 4.46 8.26
CA SER A 174 14.63 3.57 8.51
C SER A 174 15.24 3.77 9.90
N ALA A 175 15.39 5.01 10.36
CA ALA A 175 15.88 5.30 11.71
C ALA A 175 14.92 4.79 12.80
N TYR A 176 13.61 4.95 12.59
CA TYR A 176 12.60 4.40 13.49
C TYR A 176 12.65 2.87 13.59
N CYS A 177 12.75 2.17 12.45
CA CYS A 177 12.90 0.71 12.45
C CYS A 177 14.16 0.26 13.18
N GLY A 178 15.28 0.97 12.97
CA GLY A 178 16.53 0.74 13.69
C GLY A 178 16.37 0.92 15.20
N PHE A 179 15.73 2.02 15.62
CA PHE A 179 15.44 2.30 17.02
C PHE A 179 14.64 1.16 17.69
N ILE A 180 13.55 0.70 17.06
CA ILE A 180 12.75 -0.41 17.59
C ILE A 180 13.56 -1.71 17.66
N HIS A 181 14.44 -1.98 16.68
CA HIS A 181 15.29 -3.17 16.71
C HIS A 181 16.27 -3.13 17.90
N VAL A 182 16.90 -1.98 18.13
CA VAL A 182 17.82 -1.74 19.24
C VAL A 182 17.09 -1.86 20.58
N GLU A 183 15.92 -1.24 20.73
CA GLU A 183 15.11 -1.37 21.95
C GLU A 183 14.71 -2.83 22.22
N CYS A 184 14.28 -3.57 21.19
CA CYS A 184 13.93 -4.98 21.34
C CYS A 184 15.15 -5.83 21.70
N ALA A 185 16.34 -5.50 21.19
CA ALA A 185 17.56 -6.22 21.49
C ALA A 185 18.02 -6.01 22.95
N HIS A 186 18.02 -4.76 23.43
CA HIS A 186 18.51 -4.44 24.78
C HIS A 186 17.47 -4.66 25.88
N ARG A 187 16.18 -4.45 25.60
CA ARG A 187 15.10 -4.49 26.62
C ARG A 187 14.06 -5.55 26.30
N HIS A 188 14.49 -6.74 25.87
CA HIS A 188 13.56 -7.83 25.64
C HIS A 188 12.88 -8.27 26.95
N PRO A 189 11.54 -8.16 27.09
CA PRO A 189 10.86 -8.32 28.39
C PRO A 189 10.99 -9.74 28.95
N VAL A 190 11.01 -10.76 28.09
CA VAL A 190 11.19 -12.16 28.52
C VAL A 190 12.60 -12.39 29.07
N LEU A 191 13.61 -11.75 28.47
CA LEU A 191 15.00 -11.88 28.91
C LEU A 191 15.19 -11.21 30.27
N LEU A 192 14.65 -10.00 30.43
CA LEU A 192 14.69 -9.26 31.70
C LEU A 192 13.98 -10.02 32.82
N CYS A 193 12.81 -10.61 32.54
CA CYS A 193 12.10 -11.45 33.50
C CYS A 193 12.90 -12.71 33.88
N PHE A 194 13.50 -13.38 32.89
CA PHE A 194 14.34 -14.55 33.12
C PHE A 194 15.57 -14.23 33.98
N ILE A 195 16.29 -13.15 33.65
CA ILE A 195 17.46 -12.70 34.44
C ILE A 195 17.03 -12.28 35.84
N SER A 196 15.91 -11.56 35.98
CA SER A 196 15.37 -11.18 37.29
C SER A 196 15.05 -12.40 38.16
N HIS A 197 14.49 -13.45 37.56
CA HIS A 197 14.22 -14.71 38.25
C HIS A 197 15.51 -15.41 38.68
N LEU A 198 16.49 -15.56 37.77
CA LEU A 198 17.79 -16.15 38.09
C LEU A 198 18.56 -15.38 39.17
N LEU A 199 18.53 -14.05 39.11
CA LEU A 199 19.21 -13.19 40.09
C LEU A 199 18.55 -13.28 41.45
N ARG A 200 17.21 -13.33 41.50
CA ARG A 200 16.45 -13.53 42.75
C ARG A 200 16.79 -14.87 43.39
N ASP A 201 16.84 -15.94 42.59
CA ASP A 201 17.21 -17.27 43.07
C ASP A 201 18.63 -17.29 43.67
N HIS A 202 19.57 -16.59 43.04
CA HIS A 202 20.95 -16.48 43.52
C HIS A 202 21.07 -15.65 44.80
N LEU A 203 20.45 -14.46 44.84
CA LEU A 203 20.58 -13.52 45.97
C LEU A 203 19.80 -13.96 47.20
N TYR A 204 18.59 -14.48 47.03
CA TYR A 204 17.76 -14.87 48.17
C TYR A 204 18.12 -16.26 48.70
N LYS A 205 19.09 -16.96 48.07
CA LYS A 205 19.55 -18.32 48.40
C LYS A 205 18.38 -19.21 48.86
N GLN A 206 17.24 -19.02 48.19
CA GLN A 206 15.99 -19.58 48.66
C GLN A 206 16.18 -21.08 48.62
N SER A 207 15.73 -21.78 49.67
CA SER A 207 15.72 -23.24 49.73
C SER A 207 14.75 -23.78 48.67
N PHE A 208 15.11 -23.63 47.40
CA PHE A 208 14.43 -24.27 46.30
C PHE A 208 14.70 -25.75 46.48
N LYS A 209 13.62 -26.50 46.75
CA LYS A 209 13.61 -27.96 46.82
C LYS A 209 14.31 -28.48 45.56
N HIS A 210 15.57 -28.86 45.67
CA HIS A 210 16.40 -29.15 44.50
C HIS A 210 15.72 -30.24 43.69
N TRP A 211 15.25 -29.91 42.49
CA TRP A 211 14.57 -30.89 41.66
C TRP A 211 15.59 -31.97 41.31
N SER A 212 15.22 -33.22 41.60
CA SER A 212 16.08 -34.35 41.23
C SER A 212 16.37 -34.29 39.74
N LYS A 213 17.59 -34.70 39.34
CA LYS A 213 17.98 -34.74 37.92
C LYS A 213 16.96 -35.52 37.08
N ALA A 214 16.34 -36.55 37.66
CA ALA A 214 15.26 -37.32 37.04
C ALA A 214 14.02 -36.46 36.75
N ARG A 215 13.52 -35.66 37.71
CA ARG A 215 12.34 -34.80 37.51
C ARG A 215 12.53 -33.77 36.40
N ARG A 216 13.72 -33.15 36.30
CA ARG A 216 14.05 -32.22 35.20
C ARG A 216 14.08 -32.91 33.84
N LYS A 217 14.62 -34.13 33.77
CA LYS A 217 14.63 -34.93 32.53
C LYS A 217 13.23 -35.33 32.10
N TRP A 218 12.39 -35.74 33.04
CA TRP A 218 10.98 -36.07 32.76
C TRP A 218 10.17 -34.86 32.31
N ALA A 219 10.32 -33.70 32.98
CA ALA A 219 9.67 -32.46 32.57
C ALA A 219 10.09 -32.04 31.14
N LEU A 220 11.37 -32.16 30.81
CA LEU A 220 11.88 -31.91 29.46
C LEU A 220 11.30 -32.90 28.43
N ALA A 221 11.20 -34.19 28.77
CA ALA A 221 10.62 -35.19 27.87
C ALA A 221 9.15 -34.87 27.56
N ILE A 222 8.35 -34.54 28.58
CA ILE A 222 6.95 -34.12 28.42
C ILE A 222 6.86 -32.87 27.54
N PHE A 223 7.70 -31.85 27.78
CA PHE A 223 7.74 -30.64 26.97
C PHE A 223 8.06 -30.92 25.49
N LEU A 224 9.00 -31.82 25.22
CA LEU A 224 9.42 -32.18 23.86
C LEU A 224 8.39 -33.03 23.12
N VAL A 225 7.65 -33.91 23.82
CA VAL A 225 6.54 -34.68 23.24
C VAL A 225 5.45 -33.73 22.74
N ASN A 226 5.14 -32.68 23.51
CA ASN A 226 4.15 -31.67 23.12
C ASN A 226 4.66 -30.73 22.00
N ASN A 227 5.97 -30.69 21.74
CA ASN A 227 6.59 -29.76 20.78
C ASN A 227 7.58 -30.48 19.85
N PRO A 228 7.11 -31.32 18.91
CA PRO A 228 7.97 -32.20 18.10
C PRO A 228 8.97 -31.44 17.22
N LYS A 229 8.62 -30.22 16.76
CA LYS A 229 9.51 -29.37 15.96
C LYS A 229 10.78 -28.95 16.71
N LEU A 230 10.70 -28.83 18.04
CA LEU A 230 11.84 -28.45 18.89
C LEU A 230 12.84 -29.60 19.07
N VAL A 231 12.42 -30.86 18.88
CA VAL A 231 13.32 -32.03 18.98
C VAL A 231 14.43 -31.94 17.94
N ASN A 232 14.08 -31.65 16.69
CA ASN A 232 15.05 -31.53 15.60
C ASN A 232 15.97 -30.32 15.79
N ARG A 233 15.42 -29.16 16.17
CA ARG A 233 16.19 -27.95 16.51
C ARG A 233 17.19 -28.23 17.64
N ARG A 234 16.75 -28.92 18.69
CA ARG A 234 17.59 -29.28 19.84
C ARG A 234 18.72 -30.22 19.44
N LYS A 235 18.44 -31.28 18.67
CA LYS A 235 19.48 -32.19 18.16
C LYS A 235 20.52 -31.44 17.31
N GLN A 236 20.07 -30.54 16.44
CA GLN A 236 20.96 -29.69 15.64
C GLN A 236 21.84 -28.78 16.51
N PHE A 237 21.25 -28.14 17.53
CA PHE A 237 21.98 -27.27 18.46
C PHE A 237 23.03 -28.05 19.27
N LEU A 238 22.68 -29.22 19.82
CA LEU A 238 23.64 -30.07 20.54
C LEU A 238 24.79 -30.51 19.62
N ASN A 239 24.49 -30.98 18.41
CA ASN A 239 25.53 -31.38 17.45
C ASN A 239 26.47 -30.23 17.09
N ARG A 240 25.95 -28.99 16.97
CA ARG A 240 26.78 -27.80 16.77
C ARG A 240 27.67 -27.51 17.99
N SER A 241 27.12 -27.58 19.20
CA SER A 241 27.87 -27.38 20.45
C SER A 241 29.03 -28.36 20.59
N THR A 242 28.77 -29.66 20.37
CA THR A 242 29.79 -30.72 20.47
C THR A 242 30.89 -30.54 19.41
N LYS A 243 30.53 -30.18 18.18
CA LYS A 243 31.52 -29.89 17.13
C LYS A 243 32.39 -28.68 17.48
N ASN A 244 31.81 -27.63 18.05
CA ASN A 244 32.54 -26.45 18.48
C ASN A 244 33.50 -26.76 19.65
N GLU A 245 33.06 -27.52 20.65
CA GLU A 245 33.92 -27.98 21.74
C GLU A 245 35.11 -28.83 21.24
N VAL A 246 34.86 -29.75 20.31
CA VAL A 246 35.93 -30.54 19.68
C VAL A 246 36.89 -29.64 18.90
N LYS A 247 36.39 -28.64 18.18
CA LYS A 247 37.24 -27.69 17.45
C LYS A 247 38.11 -26.85 18.40
N ILE A 248 37.54 -26.35 19.50
CA ILE A 248 38.25 -25.56 20.51
C ILE A 248 39.35 -26.41 21.17
N THR A 249 39.03 -27.63 21.59
CA THR A 249 40.02 -28.54 22.20
C THR A 249 41.14 -28.94 21.23
N LEU A 250 40.86 -29.08 19.93
CA LEU A 250 41.88 -29.30 18.90
C LEU A 250 42.77 -28.07 18.68
N ILE A 251 42.22 -26.86 18.75
CA ILE A 251 42.98 -25.60 18.67
C ILE A 251 43.87 -25.43 19.90
N GLU A 252 43.36 -25.71 21.10
CA GLU A 252 44.15 -25.69 22.35
C GLU A 252 45.30 -26.71 22.30
N ARG A 253 45.07 -27.92 21.79
CA ARG A 253 46.15 -28.92 21.59
C ARG A 253 47.17 -28.47 20.55
N LYS A 254 46.74 -27.81 19.46
CA LYS A 254 47.63 -27.28 18.43
C LYS A 254 48.47 -26.09 18.92
N ASN A 255 47.91 -25.27 19.81
CA ASN A 255 48.61 -24.13 20.44
C ASN A 255 49.50 -24.58 21.60
N GLY A 256 49.09 -25.59 22.38
CA GLY A 256 49.90 -26.20 23.44
C GLY A 256 51.19 -26.84 22.91
N ASN A 257 51.17 -27.45 21.73
CA ASN A 257 52.38 -27.94 21.05
C ASN A 257 53.32 -26.81 20.57
N LYS A 258 52.94 -25.53 20.71
CA LYS A 258 53.75 -24.36 20.34
C LYS A 258 54.30 -23.62 21.56
N THR A 259 53.85 -23.96 22.77
CA THR A 259 54.22 -23.29 24.03
C THR A 259 54.44 -24.31 25.14
N ASP A 260 55.38 -25.24 24.95
CA ASP A 260 56.11 -25.80 26.09
C ASP A 260 57.16 -24.75 26.48
N ILE A 261 56.77 -23.86 27.40
CA ILE A 261 57.57 -23.13 28.40
C ILE A 261 56.60 -22.11 29.04
N THR A 262 56.45 -22.20 30.37
CA THR A 262 55.69 -21.35 31.32
C THR A 262 54.25 -21.76 31.72
N SER A 263 54.23 -22.59 32.78
CA SER A 263 53.33 -22.55 33.95
C SER A 263 51.81 -22.45 33.80
N LEU A 264 51.19 -23.64 33.89
CA LEU A 264 50.10 -24.04 34.80
C LEU A 264 49.47 -22.93 35.68
N SER A 265 48.26 -22.48 35.34
CA SER A 265 47.21 -22.14 36.31
C SER A 265 45.81 -22.29 35.69
N THR A 266 45.20 -23.45 35.93
CA THR A 266 43.84 -23.79 35.51
C THR A 266 42.91 -23.74 36.72
N VAL A 267 42.15 -22.66 36.94
CA VAL A 267 40.90 -22.73 37.73
C VAL A 267 39.92 -21.65 37.26
N SER A 268 38.68 -22.07 36.97
CA SER A 268 37.47 -21.25 36.78
C SER A 268 37.26 -20.53 35.43
N HIS A 269 36.94 -21.28 34.37
CA HIS A 269 36.52 -20.69 33.08
C HIS A 269 35.20 -21.23 32.53
N ARG A 270 34.38 -21.92 33.34
CA ARG A 270 33.12 -22.54 32.86
C ARG A 270 31.91 -21.61 32.86
N SER A 271 31.94 -20.50 33.61
CA SER A 271 30.87 -19.48 33.61
C SER A 271 31.17 -18.27 32.72
N SER A 272 32.45 -17.94 32.49
CA SER A 272 32.82 -16.78 31.67
C SER A 272 32.65 -17.02 30.17
N ILE A 273 32.87 -18.24 29.65
CA ILE A 273 32.84 -18.50 28.19
C ILE A 273 31.43 -18.28 27.61
N GLY A 274 30.38 -18.61 28.35
CA GLY A 274 29.00 -18.39 27.91
C GLY A 274 28.58 -16.92 27.90
N LEU A 275 29.14 -16.11 28.81
CA LEU A 275 28.91 -14.66 28.90
C LEU A 275 29.77 -13.90 27.87
N GLN A 276 31.01 -14.35 27.62
CA GLN A 276 31.89 -13.77 26.62
C GLN A 276 31.37 -14.02 25.20
N LEU A 277 30.87 -15.22 24.91
CA LEU A 277 30.23 -15.53 23.61
C LEU A 277 28.94 -14.74 23.39
N ALA A 278 28.17 -14.43 24.44
CA ALA A 278 26.99 -13.58 24.33
C ALA A 278 27.34 -12.10 24.12
N LEU A 279 28.48 -11.63 24.66
CA LEU A 279 29.02 -10.28 24.43
C LEU A 279 29.66 -10.14 23.04
N ASP A 280 30.35 -11.17 22.54
CA ASP A 280 30.91 -11.18 21.19
C ASP A 280 29.82 -11.30 20.11
N ASP A 281 28.74 -12.08 20.36
CA ASP A 281 27.56 -12.10 19.48
C ASP A 281 26.79 -10.76 19.49
N LEU A 282 26.87 -9.98 20.58
CA LEU A 282 26.33 -8.62 20.64
C LEU A 282 27.22 -7.62 19.88
N SER A 283 28.54 -7.74 19.98
CA SER A 283 29.50 -6.88 19.26
C SER A 283 29.46 -7.08 17.73
N VAL A 284 29.27 -8.32 17.26
CA VAL A 284 29.16 -8.62 15.82
C VAL A 284 27.81 -8.17 15.24
N ARG A 285 26.78 -8.02 16.09
CA ARG A 285 25.45 -7.52 15.70
C ARG A 285 25.35 -6.01 15.59
N GLU A 286 26.34 -5.26 16.07
CA GLU A 286 26.42 -3.79 15.92
C GLU A 286 27.09 -3.34 14.61
N GLN A 287 27.48 -4.27 13.72
CA GLN A 287 28.09 -3.94 12.42
C GLN A 287 27.15 -4.04 11.20
N PHE A 288 25.84 -4.12 11.41
CA PHE A 288 24.83 -4.07 10.33
C PHE A 288 23.60 -3.25 10.71
#